data_AF-A0A5C5WLK1-F1
#
_entry.id   AF-A0A5C5WLK1-F1
#
_cell.length_a   1.000
_cell.length_b   1.000
_cell.length_c   1.000
_cell.angle_alpha   90.00
_cell.angle_beta   90.00
_cell.angle_gamma   90.00
#
_symmetry.space_group_name_H-M   'P 1'
#
loop_
_entity.id
_entity.type
_entity.pdbx_description
1 polymer ?
#
loop_
_entity_poly.entity_id
_entity_poly.type
_entity_poly.pdbx_seq_one_letter_code
_entity_poly.pdbx_strand_id
1 'polypeptide(L)'
;MTRYQFRTDLPYPSRLLNVTRRPIENGSDSSLQLLRFEFEIFVIEESGDRFRSTGKIASRDLIVGSKLDSGVQRYANALDLQKPANLSSWVNERLIGRWVQISFAETDPTDFRNPFASIESLETIASEIVEYEYELLVDWYSVSEVADDLGLSSATVRRKLAALEPKWGKQLVRRTNGGHRRICLPLLRNLL
;
A
#
# COMPACT_ATOMS: atom_id res chain seq x y z
N MET A 1 -4.32 15.78 -8.01
CA MET A 1 -4.18 15.09 -6.72
C MET A 1 -2.97 15.64 -5.99
N THR A 2 -3.17 16.33 -4.88
CA THR A 2 -2.09 16.85 -4.05
C THR A 2 -1.39 15.67 -3.36
N ARG A 3 -0.09 15.49 -3.61
CA ARG A 3 0.70 14.43 -2.98
C ARG A 3 0.87 14.77 -1.50
N TYR A 4 0.63 13.78 -0.63
CA TYR A 4 0.73 13.98 0.82
C TYR A 4 2.20 14.18 1.21
N GLN A 5 2.47 15.21 2.02
CA GLN A 5 3.80 15.47 2.57
C GLN A 5 3.84 14.97 4.01
N PHE A 6 4.81 14.11 4.30
CA PHE A 6 5.03 13.61 5.65
C PHE A 6 5.89 14.60 6.42
N ARG A 7 5.72 14.67 7.74
CA ARG A 7 6.58 15.50 8.57
C ARG A 7 7.98 14.89 8.61
N THR A 8 8.99 15.73 8.72
CA THR A 8 10.41 15.31 8.69
C THR A 8 11.01 15.15 10.07
N ASP A 9 10.33 15.65 11.11
CA ASP A 9 10.80 15.69 12.48
C ASP A 9 10.46 14.43 13.30
N LEU A 10 9.69 13.50 12.74
CA LEU A 10 9.18 12.33 13.45
C LEU A 10 9.31 11.05 12.62
N PRO A 11 9.72 9.93 13.25
CA PRO A 11 9.66 8.62 12.61
C PRO A 11 8.21 8.10 12.59
N TYR A 12 7.89 7.32 11.56
CA TYR A 12 6.58 6.70 11.38
C TYR A 12 6.68 5.17 11.39
N PRO A 13 5.93 4.47 12.27
CA PRO A 13 5.71 3.04 12.11
C PRO A 13 5.01 2.80 10.78
N SER A 14 5.51 1.82 10.04
CA SER A 14 5.10 1.57 8.66
C SER A 14 5.05 0.08 8.38
N ARG A 15 4.04 -0.37 7.64
CA ARG A 15 3.87 -1.77 7.28
C ARG A 15 4.06 -1.95 5.78
N LEU A 16 4.94 -2.87 5.37
CA LEU A 16 5.14 -3.20 3.96
C LEU A 16 3.89 -3.89 3.39
N LEU A 17 3.22 -3.24 2.44
CA LEU A 17 2.02 -3.75 1.78
C LEU A 17 2.34 -4.55 0.54
N ASN A 18 3.33 -4.09 -0.23
CA ASN A 18 3.59 -4.66 -1.55
C ASN A 18 5.04 -4.44 -1.99
N VAL A 19 5.55 -5.39 -2.78
CA VAL A 19 6.79 -5.24 -3.55
C VAL A 19 6.52 -5.67 -4.98
N THR A 20 6.56 -4.70 -5.90
CA THR A 20 6.29 -4.96 -7.32
C THR A 20 7.52 -4.78 -8.18
N ARG A 21 7.66 -5.62 -9.20
CA ARG A 21 8.69 -5.44 -10.23
C ARG A 21 8.26 -4.35 -11.20
N ARG A 22 9.16 -3.41 -11.46
CA ARG A 22 9.01 -2.35 -12.45
C ARG A 22 9.94 -2.65 -13.63
N PRO A 23 9.52 -2.38 -14.88
CA PRO A 23 10.40 -2.49 -16.02
C PRO A 23 11.51 -1.44 -15.96
N ILE A 24 12.72 -1.79 -16.41
CA ILE A 24 13.83 -0.86 -16.65
C ILE A 24 13.85 -0.63 -18.16
N GLU A 25 13.42 0.55 -18.62
CA GLU A 25 13.20 0.84 -20.04
C GLU A 25 14.46 0.64 -20.92
N ASN A 26 15.65 0.87 -20.34
CA ASN A 26 16.93 0.73 -21.04
C ASN A 26 17.74 -0.53 -20.64
N GLY A 27 17.13 -1.47 -19.90
CA GLY A 27 17.88 -2.54 -19.24
C GLY A 27 18.12 -3.78 -20.11
N SER A 28 19.37 -4.02 -20.51
CA SER A 28 19.84 -5.28 -21.12
C SER A 28 20.49 -6.25 -20.13
N ASP A 29 20.58 -5.88 -18.84
CA ASP A 29 21.25 -6.67 -17.81
C ASP A 29 20.24 -7.38 -16.90
N SER A 30 20.13 -8.70 -17.05
CA SER A 30 19.24 -9.55 -16.24
C SER A 30 19.65 -9.64 -14.77
N SER A 31 20.80 -9.08 -14.39
CA SER A 31 21.31 -9.09 -13.02
C SER A 31 20.74 -7.97 -12.12
N LEU A 32 19.97 -7.05 -12.69
CA LEU A 32 19.35 -5.94 -11.98
C LEU A 32 17.81 -6.02 -12.03
N GLN A 33 17.14 -5.62 -10.95
CA GLN A 33 15.69 -5.46 -10.89
C GLN A 33 15.34 -4.12 -10.27
N LEU A 34 14.45 -3.37 -10.92
CA LEU A 34 13.81 -2.21 -10.31
C LEU A 34 12.57 -2.70 -9.57
N LEU A 35 12.55 -2.48 -8.26
CA LEU A 35 11.48 -2.88 -7.37
C LEU A 35 10.83 -1.64 -6.76
N ARG A 36 9.51 -1.64 -6.71
CA ARG A 36 8.72 -0.64 -5.98
C ARG A 36 8.20 -1.24 -4.70
N PHE A 37 8.61 -0.66 -3.59
CA PHE A 37 8.12 -0.96 -2.26
C PHE A 37 7.00 0.01 -1.90
N GLU A 38 5.93 -0.49 -1.32
CA GLU A 38 4.79 0.31 -0.88
C GLU A 38 4.50 0.04 0.59
N PHE A 39 4.57 1.09 1.40
CA PHE A 39 4.40 1.03 2.83
C PHE A 39 3.15 1.79 3.24
N GLU A 40 2.30 1.17 4.03
CA GLU A 40 1.24 1.87 4.77
C GLU A 40 1.86 2.60 5.96
N ILE A 41 1.47 3.85 6.15
CA ILE A 41 2.03 4.72 7.19
C ILE A 41 1.07 4.86 8.36
N PHE A 42 1.59 4.71 9.58
CA PHE A 42 0.85 4.81 10.83
C PHE A 42 1.40 5.97 11.67
N VAL A 43 0.54 6.55 12.51
CA VAL A 43 0.93 7.45 13.60
C VAL A 43 0.90 6.72 14.93
N ILE A 44 1.81 7.11 15.82
CA ILE A 44 1.87 6.62 17.18
C ILE A 44 0.90 7.44 18.04
N GLU A 45 0.02 6.76 18.76
CA GLU A 45 -0.92 7.34 19.72
C GLU A 45 -0.70 6.77 21.12
N GLU A 46 -1.29 7.42 22.13
CA GLU A 46 -1.32 6.95 23.53
C GLU A 46 0.04 6.40 24.01
N SER A 47 1.05 7.26 24.05
CA SER A 47 2.40 6.96 24.59
C SER A 47 3.16 5.80 23.92
N GLY A 48 2.76 5.32 22.75
CA GLY A 48 3.43 4.21 22.06
C GLY A 48 2.64 2.92 21.99
N ASP A 49 1.54 2.80 22.76
CA ASP A 49 0.81 1.55 22.90
C ASP A 49 -0.20 1.30 21.77
N ARG A 50 -0.49 2.32 20.96
CA ARG A 50 -1.41 2.25 19.83
C ARG A 50 -0.80 2.81 18.54
N PHE A 51 -0.88 2.05 17.45
CA PHE A 51 -0.60 2.56 16.10
C PHE A 51 -1.91 2.77 15.36
N ARG A 52 -2.12 3.97 14.82
CA ARG A 52 -3.28 4.28 13.98
C ARG A 52 -2.86 4.52 12.54
N SER A 53 -3.46 3.81 11.59
CA SER A 53 -3.15 4.03 10.17
C SER A 53 -3.57 5.44 9.75
N THR A 54 -2.75 6.04 8.89
CA THR A 54 -3.02 7.37 8.31
C THR A 54 -3.83 7.31 7.02
N GLY A 55 -4.05 6.10 6.48
CA GLY A 55 -4.57 5.89 5.13
C GLY A 55 -3.63 6.37 4.02
N LYS A 56 -2.37 6.70 4.34
CA LYS A 56 -1.36 7.15 3.38
C LYS A 56 -0.39 6.02 3.07
N ILE A 57 0.02 5.98 1.80
CA ILE A 57 1.03 5.05 1.30
C ILE A 57 2.27 5.85 0.93
N ALA A 58 3.42 5.41 1.44
CA ALA A 58 4.72 5.86 0.98
C ALA A 58 5.30 4.80 0.03
N SER A 59 5.83 5.24 -1.10
CA SER A 59 6.44 4.34 -2.07
C SER A 59 7.90 4.67 -2.31
N ARG A 60 8.72 3.64 -2.49
CA ARG A 60 10.14 3.79 -2.83
C ARG A 60 10.52 2.81 -3.92
N ASP A 61 11.14 3.35 -4.97
CA ASP A 61 11.75 2.55 -6.02
C ASP A 61 13.21 2.28 -5.66
N LEU A 62 13.63 1.02 -5.80
CA LEU A 62 14.98 0.53 -5.51
C LEU A 62 15.47 -0.33 -6.65
N ILE A 63 16.70 -0.08 -7.10
CA ILE A 63 17.40 -0.96 -8.02
C ILE A 63 18.17 -1.96 -7.17
N VAL A 64 17.85 -3.23 -7.28
CA VAL A 64 18.52 -4.32 -6.58
C VAL A 64 19.29 -5.18 -7.58
N GLY A 65 20.49 -5.60 -7.20
CA GLY A 65 21.36 -6.43 -8.00
C GLY A 65 22.05 -7.51 -7.17
N SER A 66 22.88 -8.32 -7.81
CA SER A 66 23.71 -9.32 -7.12
C SER A 66 24.74 -8.70 -6.17
N LYS A 67 25.16 -7.46 -6.44
CA LYS A 67 25.99 -6.64 -5.55
C LYS A 67 25.13 -5.57 -4.89
N LEU A 68 25.13 -5.54 -3.56
CA LEU A 68 24.35 -4.60 -2.77
C LEU A 68 25.20 -3.39 -2.42
N ASP A 69 24.70 -2.19 -2.70
CA ASP A 69 25.27 -0.96 -2.14
C ASP A 69 24.75 -0.71 -0.72
N SER A 70 25.32 0.29 -0.04
CA SER A 70 24.95 0.66 1.32
C SER A 70 23.51 1.17 1.45
N GLY A 71 22.94 1.73 0.38
CA GLY A 71 21.56 2.16 0.33
C GLY A 71 20.61 0.97 0.33
N VAL A 72 20.82 0.01 -0.55
CA VAL A 72 20.04 -1.24 -0.64
C VAL A 72 20.20 -2.08 0.63
N GLN A 73 21.41 -2.15 1.20
CA GLN A 73 21.67 -2.92 2.42
C GLN A 73 20.82 -2.44 3.60
N ARG A 74 20.50 -1.14 3.71
CA ARG A 74 19.61 -0.63 4.77
C ARG A 74 18.21 -1.22 4.69
N TYR A 75 17.66 -1.35 3.48
CA TYR A 75 16.34 -1.97 3.28
C TYR A 75 16.40 -3.47 3.57
N ALA A 76 17.47 -4.15 3.18
CA ALA A 76 17.67 -5.55 3.51
C ALA A 76 17.68 -5.79 5.03
N ASN A 77 18.37 -4.92 5.78
CA ASN A 77 18.44 -5.00 7.24
C ASN A 77 17.08 -4.68 7.88
N ALA A 78 16.42 -3.60 7.44
CA ALA A 78 15.12 -3.20 7.98
C ALA A 78 14.02 -4.25 7.75
N LEU A 79 14.08 -4.96 6.62
CA LEU A 79 13.13 -6.01 6.26
C LEU A 79 13.55 -7.41 6.72
N ASP A 80 14.68 -7.53 7.44
CA ASP A 80 15.22 -8.82 7.91
C ASP A 80 15.39 -9.85 6.77
N LEU A 81 15.97 -9.39 5.67
CA LEU A 81 16.25 -10.23 4.51
C LEU A 81 17.47 -11.11 4.75
N GLN A 82 17.25 -12.42 4.84
CA GLN A 82 18.29 -13.41 5.12
C GLN A 82 19.29 -13.61 3.96
N LYS A 83 18.86 -13.37 2.70
CA LYS A 83 19.68 -13.57 1.49
C LYS A 83 19.51 -12.44 0.49
N PRO A 84 19.90 -11.20 0.83
CA PRO A 84 19.58 -10.03 0.03
C PRO A 84 20.31 -9.99 -1.32
N ALA A 85 21.40 -10.74 -1.51
CA ALA A 85 22.02 -10.90 -2.83
C ALA A 85 21.18 -11.75 -3.80
N ASN A 86 20.20 -12.52 -3.30
CA ASN A 86 19.26 -13.25 -4.12
C ASN A 86 18.05 -12.37 -4.45
N LEU A 87 17.90 -12.00 -5.72
CA LEU A 87 16.80 -11.16 -6.23
C LEU A 87 15.41 -11.72 -5.91
N SER A 88 15.25 -13.05 -5.85
CA SER A 88 13.96 -13.66 -5.50
C SER A 88 13.56 -13.41 -4.04
N SER A 89 14.52 -13.10 -3.16
CA SER A 89 14.23 -12.83 -1.75
C SER A 89 13.46 -11.52 -1.56
N TRP A 90 13.66 -10.55 -2.45
CA TRP A 90 13.06 -9.21 -2.36
C TRP A 90 11.58 -9.17 -2.75
N VAL A 91 11.12 -10.11 -3.56
CA VAL A 91 9.71 -10.23 -4.00
C VAL A 91 8.98 -11.36 -3.27
N ASN A 92 9.52 -11.80 -2.14
CA ASN A 92 8.95 -12.88 -1.36
C ASN A 92 7.71 -12.40 -0.61
N GLU A 93 6.59 -13.10 -0.76
CA GLU A 93 5.33 -12.81 -0.05
C GLU A 93 5.49 -12.77 1.47
N ARG A 94 6.49 -13.47 2.03
CA ARG A 94 6.82 -13.43 3.47
C ARG A 94 7.30 -12.06 3.97
N LEU A 95 7.68 -11.15 3.07
CA LEU A 95 8.01 -9.77 3.44
C LEU A 95 6.76 -8.92 3.64
N ILE A 96 5.65 -9.28 3.01
CA ILE A 96 4.41 -8.52 3.13
C ILE A 96 3.91 -8.60 4.58
N GLY A 97 3.55 -7.45 5.13
CA GLY A 97 3.17 -7.30 6.53
C GLY A 97 4.34 -7.03 7.48
N ARG A 98 5.61 -7.02 7.01
CA ARG A 98 6.75 -6.64 7.85
C ARG A 98 6.63 -5.16 8.28
N TRP A 99 6.91 -4.92 9.55
CA TRP A 99 6.89 -3.60 10.16
C TRP A 99 8.30 -2.99 10.16
N VAL A 100 8.37 -1.73 9.79
CA VAL A 100 9.58 -0.91 9.77
C VAL A 100 9.27 0.47 10.32
N GLN A 101 10.32 1.19 10.71
CA GLN A 101 10.25 2.59 11.05
C GLN A 101 10.82 3.40 9.88
N ILE A 102 10.07 4.39 9.38
CA ILE A 102 10.50 5.27 8.28
C ILE A 102 10.55 6.70 8.78
N SER A 103 11.68 7.37 8.56
CA SER A 103 11.80 8.83 8.72
C SER A 103 11.91 9.47 7.35
N PHE A 104 11.24 10.61 7.18
CA PHE A 104 11.18 11.33 5.91
C PHE A 104 12.15 12.52 5.90
N ALA A 105 12.83 12.73 4.78
CA ALA A 105 13.65 13.91 4.55
C ALA A 105 12.83 15.04 3.93
N GLU A 106 13.41 16.25 3.93
CA GLU A 106 12.81 17.42 3.29
C GLU A 106 12.42 17.13 1.85
N THR A 107 11.30 17.70 1.45
CA THR A 107 10.71 17.47 0.14
C THR A 107 11.68 17.90 -0.95
N ASP A 108 11.95 17.01 -1.91
CA ASP A 108 12.76 17.37 -3.07
C ASP A 108 11.97 18.37 -3.93
N PRO A 109 12.52 19.57 -4.22
CA PRO A 109 11.85 20.57 -5.05
C PRO A 109 11.59 20.12 -6.50
N THR A 110 12.19 19.01 -6.95
CA THR A 110 12.03 18.47 -8.30
C THR A 110 10.89 17.46 -8.46
N ASP A 111 10.67 16.55 -7.49
CA ASP A 111 9.59 15.52 -7.54
C ASP A 111 8.45 15.79 -6.52
N PHE A 112 8.60 16.79 -5.64
CA PHE A 112 7.64 17.11 -4.58
C PHE A 112 7.27 15.90 -3.70
N ARG A 113 8.16 14.91 -3.61
CA ARG A 113 8.04 13.74 -2.73
C ARG A 113 9.01 13.89 -1.57
N ASN A 114 8.62 13.39 -0.40
CA ASN A 114 9.56 13.21 0.69
C ASN A 114 10.39 11.95 0.44
N PRO A 115 11.71 12.06 0.22
CA PRO A 115 12.57 10.89 0.20
C PRO A 115 12.62 10.26 1.61
N PHE A 116 12.94 8.97 1.68
CA PHE A 116 13.18 8.33 2.97
C PHE A 116 14.55 8.79 3.46
N ALA A 117 14.60 9.45 4.61
CA ALA A 117 15.84 9.78 5.30
C ALA A 117 16.47 8.52 5.91
N SER A 118 15.65 7.68 6.53
CA SER A 118 16.04 6.38 7.08
C SER A 118 14.90 5.36 7.00
N ILE A 119 15.29 4.09 7.03
CA ILE A 119 14.41 2.94 7.17
C ILE A 119 15.10 1.95 8.11
N GLU A 120 14.40 1.53 9.16
CA GLU A 120 14.94 0.68 10.23
C GLU A 120 13.93 -0.42 10.60
N SER A 121 14.41 -1.53 11.14
CA SER A 121 13.53 -2.58 11.68
C SER A 121 12.76 -2.01 12.87
N LEU A 122 11.46 -2.28 12.93
CA LEU A 122 10.65 -1.92 14.09
C LEU A 122 10.58 -3.11 15.06
N GLU A 123 11.33 -3.03 16.16
CA GLU A 123 11.48 -4.14 17.12
C GLU A 123 10.22 -4.40 17.94
N THR A 124 9.47 -3.34 18.27
CA THR A 124 8.26 -3.41 19.08
C THR A 124 7.08 -2.88 18.28
N ILE A 125 6.09 -3.75 18.06
CA ILE A 125 4.81 -3.38 17.48
C ILE A 125 3.88 -2.96 18.62
N ALA A 126 3.11 -1.90 18.42
CA ALA A 126 2.09 -1.47 19.37
C ALA A 126 1.16 -2.62 19.78
N SER A 127 0.71 -2.60 21.03
CA SER A 127 -0.24 -3.58 21.55
C SER A 127 -1.59 -3.53 20.84
N GLU A 128 -1.95 -2.35 20.31
CA GLU A 128 -3.14 -2.13 19.53
C GLU A 128 -2.79 -1.50 18.17
N ILE A 129 -3.29 -2.09 17.09
CA ILE A 129 -3.22 -1.52 15.75
C ILE A 129 -4.63 -1.13 15.34
N VAL A 130 -4.90 0.18 15.32
CA VAL A 130 -6.10 0.74 14.74
C VAL A 130 -5.82 0.90 13.26
N GLU A 131 -6.14 -0.16 12.51
CA GLU A 131 -6.21 -0.07 11.06
C GLU A 131 -7.15 1.06 10.69
N TYR A 132 -6.82 1.76 9.61
CA TYR A 132 -7.82 2.59 8.97
C TYR A 132 -8.85 1.56 8.53
N GLU A 133 -10.03 1.58 9.14
CA GLU A 133 -11.22 1.26 8.38
C GLU A 133 -11.13 2.27 7.25
N TYR A 134 -10.54 1.87 6.12
CA TYR A 134 -10.92 2.45 4.86
C TYR A 134 -12.42 2.57 5.01
N GLU A 135 -12.91 3.78 4.84
CA GLU A 135 -14.32 4.04 4.68
C GLU A 135 -14.82 3.35 3.38
N LEU A 136 -14.42 2.09 3.12
CA LEU A 136 -14.92 1.20 2.08
C LEU A 136 -16.43 1.27 2.15
N LEU A 137 -16.99 1.18 3.36
CA LEU A 137 -18.43 1.16 3.61
C LEU A 137 -19.08 2.55 3.73
N VAL A 138 -18.41 3.66 3.41
CA VAL A 138 -19.02 5.00 3.53
C VAL A 138 -19.57 5.46 2.20
N ASP A 139 -18.84 5.24 1.11
CA ASP A 139 -19.29 5.67 -0.21
C ASP A 139 -20.09 4.58 -0.94
N TRP A 140 -21.42 4.75 -0.88
CA TRP A 140 -22.41 3.86 -1.47
C TRP A 140 -22.94 4.42 -2.80
N TYR A 141 -22.41 3.91 -3.91
CA TYR A 141 -22.73 4.38 -5.25
C TYR A 141 -23.82 3.55 -5.93
N SER A 142 -24.56 4.15 -6.85
CA SER A 142 -25.45 3.42 -7.76
C SER A 142 -24.65 2.59 -8.77
N VAL A 143 -25.32 1.62 -9.41
CA VAL A 143 -24.70 0.80 -10.46
C VAL A 143 -24.19 1.65 -11.63
N SER A 144 -24.87 2.75 -11.97
CA SER A 144 -24.45 3.66 -13.04
C SER A 144 -23.20 4.44 -12.65
N GLU A 145 -23.17 5.03 -11.45
CA GLU A 145 -22.00 5.77 -10.96
C GLU A 145 -20.75 4.87 -10.89
N VAL A 146 -20.91 3.62 -10.44
CA VAL A 146 -19.83 2.63 -10.46
C VAL A 146 -19.41 2.24 -11.87
N ALA A 147 -20.35 2.13 -12.80
CA ALA A 147 -20.07 1.81 -14.19
C ALA A 147 -19.25 2.91 -14.86
N ASP A 148 -19.66 4.16 -14.67
CA ASP A 148 -18.98 5.35 -15.18
C ASP A 148 -17.57 5.48 -14.60
N ASP A 149 -17.43 5.31 -13.29
CA ASP A 149 -16.15 5.39 -12.58
C ASP A 149 -15.15 4.31 -13.02
N LEU A 150 -15.62 3.08 -13.25
CA LEU A 150 -14.78 1.96 -13.65
C LEU A 150 -14.57 1.88 -15.18
N GLY A 151 -15.21 2.74 -15.96
CA GLY A 151 -15.20 2.65 -17.42
C GLY A 151 -15.83 1.35 -17.95
N LEU A 152 -16.82 0.80 -17.23
CA LEU A 152 -17.50 -0.45 -17.57
C LEU A 152 -18.96 -0.19 -17.93
N SER A 153 -19.60 -1.14 -18.63
CA SER A 153 -21.06 -1.10 -18.77
C SER A 153 -21.74 -1.47 -17.45
N SER A 154 -22.91 -0.89 -17.15
CA SER A 154 -23.70 -1.29 -15.98
C SER A 154 -24.07 -2.79 -15.99
N ALA A 155 -24.18 -3.41 -17.17
CA ALA A 155 -24.40 -4.84 -17.30
C ALA A 155 -23.19 -5.67 -16.82
N THR A 156 -21.98 -5.22 -17.15
CA THR A 156 -20.72 -5.82 -16.68
C THR A 156 -20.60 -5.71 -15.17
N VAL A 157 -20.89 -4.54 -14.61
CA VAL A 157 -20.89 -4.32 -13.15
C VAL A 157 -21.88 -5.26 -12.46
N ARG A 158 -23.13 -5.36 -12.96
CA ARG A 158 -24.12 -6.29 -12.39
C ARG A 158 -23.67 -7.74 -12.41
N ARG A 159 -22.99 -8.18 -13.49
CA ARG A 159 -22.48 -9.55 -13.61
C ARG A 159 -21.36 -9.82 -12.60
N LYS A 160 -20.41 -8.89 -12.47
CA LYS A 160 -19.33 -8.98 -11.47
C LYS A 160 -19.89 -8.99 -10.05
N LEU A 161 -20.87 -8.14 -9.76
CA LEU A 161 -21.56 -8.13 -8.47
C LEU A 161 -22.28 -9.45 -8.20
N ALA A 162 -22.98 -10.03 -9.17
CA ALA A 162 -23.68 -11.31 -8.98
C ALA A 162 -22.73 -12.46 -8.61
N ALA A 163 -21.48 -12.43 -9.09
CA ALA A 163 -20.46 -13.41 -8.73
C ALA A 163 -19.87 -13.19 -7.32
N LEU A 164 -19.75 -11.92 -6.89
CA LEU A 164 -19.12 -11.53 -5.63
C LEU A 164 -20.11 -11.43 -4.46
N GLU A 165 -21.38 -11.08 -4.72
CA GLU A 165 -22.45 -10.87 -3.73
C GLU A 165 -22.66 -12.09 -2.82
N PRO A 166 -22.60 -13.37 -3.28
CA PRO A 166 -22.71 -14.53 -2.39
C PRO A 166 -21.61 -14.62 -1.33
N LYS A 167 -20.40 -14.12 -1.63
CA LYS A 167 -19.23 -14.19 -0.74
C LYS A 167 -19.15 -12.97 0.20
N TRP A 168 -19.53 -11.80 -0.28
CA TRP A 168 -19.31 -10.52 0.43
C TRP A 168 -20.60 -9.87 0.96
N GLY A 169 -21.77 -10.26 0.42
CA GLY A 169 -23.09 -9.85 0.91
C GLY A 169 -23.25 -8.34 1.11
N LYS A 170 -23.73 -7.97 2.29
CA LYS A 170 -24.05 -6.57 2.68
C LYS A 170 -22.85 -5.64 2.80
N GLN A 171 -21.63 -6.19 2.77
CA GLN A 171 -20.40 -5.39 2.75
C GLN A 171 -20.11 -4.83 1.35
N LEU A 172 -20.58 -5.52 0.30
CA LEU A 172 -20.40 -5.11 -1.09
C LEU A 172 -21.65 -4.43 -1.67
N VAL A 173 -22.84 -4.96 -1.36
CA VAL A 173 -24.12 -4.50 -1.91
C VAL A 173 -25.14 -4.24 -0.81
N ARG A 174 -25.71 -3.04 -0.79
CA ARG A 174 -26.90 -2.69 0.00
C ARG A 174 -28.07 -2.40 -0.93
N ARG A 175 -29.29 -2.46 -0.40
CA ARG A 175 -30.50 -2.04 -1.11
C ARG A 175 -31.13 -0.86 -0.40
N THR A 176 -31.58 0.13 -1.16
CA THR A 176 -32.41 1.22 -0.63
C THR A 176 -33.82 0.72 -0.35
N ASN A 177 -34.64 1.52 0.33
CA ASN A 177 -36.06 1.21 0.56
C ASN A 177 -36.85 1.01 -0.74
N GLY A 178 -36.41 1.62 -1.86
CA GLY A 178 -36.96 1.40 -3.20
C GLY A 178 -36.40 0.17 -3.93
N GLY A 179 -35.61 -0.67 -3.28
CA GLY A 179 -35.03 -1.88 -3.86
C GLY A 179 -33.82 -1.66 -4.79
N HIS A 180 -33.36 -0.43 -4.95
CA HIS A 180 -32.18 -0.13 -5.78
C HIS A 180 -30.89 -0.56 -5.09
N ARG A 181 -29.97 -1.16 -5.85
CA ARG A 181 -28.64 -1.53 -5.36
C ARG A 181 -27.76 -0.31 -5.16
N ARG A 182 -27.09 -0.28 -4.02
CA ARG A 182 -25.97 0.59 -3.69
C ARG A 182 -24.73 -0.27 -3.50
N ILE A 183 -23.60 0.20 -4.00
CA ILE A 183 -22.36 -0.55 -4.12
C ILE A 183 -21.27 0.20 -3.38
N CYS A 184 -20.54 -0.55 -2.57
CA CYS A 184 -19.31 -0.14 -1.93
C CYS A 184 -18.19 -0.11 -2.99
N LEU A 185 -18.01 1.05 -3.66
CA LEU A 185 -17.07 1.19 -4.79
C LEU A 185 -15.61 0.92 -4.39
N PRO A 186 -15.10 1.40 -3.25
CA PRO A 186 -13.72 1.10 -2.85
C PRO A 186 -13.49 -0.41 -2.66
N LEU A 187 -14.43 -1.12 -2.04
CA LEU A 187 -14.34 -2.58 -1.91
C LEU A 187 -14.43 -3.26 -3.28
N LEU A 188 -15.36 -2.83 -4.14
CA LEU A 188 -15.47 -3.40 -5.47
C LEU A 188 -14.16 -3.25 -6.26
N ARG A 189 -13.52 -2.06 -6.25
CA ARG A 189 -12.22 -1.83 -6.92
C ARG A 189 -11.12 -2.80 -6.46
N ASN A 190 -11.10 -3.15 -5.18
CA ASN A 190 -10.15 -4.11 -4.63
C ASN A 190 -10.45 -5.57 -4.99
N LEU A 191 -11.67 -5.87 -5.46
CA LEU A 191 -12.14 -7.22 -5.80
C LEU A 191 -12.20 -7.50 -7.31
N LEU A 192 -11.98 -6.50 -8.16
CA LEU A 192 -12.08 -6.60 -9.62
C LEU A 192 -10.74 -6.82 -10.30
#